data_AF-A0A8S0P6Y8-F1
#
_entry.id   AF-A0A8S0P6Y8-F1
#
_cell.length_a   1.000
_cell.length_b   1.000
_cell.length_c   1.000
_cell.angle_alpha   90.00
_cell.angle_beta   90.00
_cell.angle_gamma   90.00
#
_symmetry.space_group_name_H-M   'P 1'
#
loop_
_entity.id
_entity.type
_entity.pdbx_description
1 polymer ?
#
loop_
_entity_poly.entity_id
_entity_poly.type
_entity_poly.pdbx_seq_one_letter_code
_entity_poly.pdbx_strand_id
1 'polypeptide(L)'
;MAALWKLPIVFVVENNLWAIGMSHLRATSDPQIWKKGPAFGMPGVHIDGMDVLKVRKVAKEAIGRARRGEGLELRDELRDLAEKAHYAMRDPITALKKYMAENKLASEAELEAIEKKIDELVEDAVELADKSPVPARSQLLENVFADPRSFGIEPDGKYRCEDPKFTEGTAHV
;
A
#
# COMPACT_ATOMS: atom_id res chain seq x y z
N MET A 1 -10.70 18.85 1.38
CA MET A 1 -9.40 19.55 1.49
C MET A 1 -8.59 19.51 0.20
N ALA A 2 -8.15 18.34 -0.31
CA ALA A 2 -7.24 18.26 -1.46
C ALA A 2 -7.64 19.12 -2.68
N ALA A 3 -8.89 19.02 -3.14
CA ALA A 3 -9.42 19.84 -4.24
C ALA A 3 -9.43 21.35 -3.93
N LEU A 4 -9.87 21.74 -2.73
CA LEU A 4 -9.95 23.14 -2.28
C LEU A 4 -8.57 23.83 -2.28
N TRP A 5 -7.53 23.09 -1.89
CA TRP A 5 -6.15 23.59 -1.82
C TRP A 5 -5.31 23.25 -3.05
N LYS A 6 -5.90 22.63 -4.08
CA LYS A 6 -5.24 22.19 -5.33
C LYS A 6 -3.95 21.40 -5.09
N LEU A 7 -3.98 20.50 -4.11
CA LEU A 7 -2.79 19.73 -3.71
C LEU A 7 -2.35 18.76 -4.82
N PRO A 8 -1.05 18.54 -5.02
CA PRO A 8 -0.51 17.61 -6.02
C PRO A 8 -0.64 16.14 -5.55
N ILE A 9 -1.87 15.71 -5.29
CA ILE A 9 -2.21 14.36 -4.80
C ILE A 9 -2.88 13.57 -5.91
N VAL A 10 -2.57 12.27 -5.98
CA VAL A 10 -3.32 11.27 -6.75
C VAL A 10 -3.94 10.31 -5.76
N PHE A 11 -5.27 10.20 -5.78
CA PHE A 11 -5.96 9.16 -5.02
C PHE A 11 -6.03 7.89 -5.85
N VAL A 12 -5.59 6.76 -5.30
CA VAL A 12 -5.66 5.45 -5.94
C VAL A 12 -6.57 4.56 -5.09
N VAL A 13 -7.58 3.96 -5.73
CA VAL A 13 -8.50 3.01 -5.09
C VAL A 13 -8.28 1.62 -5.67
N GLU A 14 -7.53 0.80 -4.95
CA GLU A 14 -7.38 -0.63 -5.22
C GLU A 14 -8.65 -1.36 -4.78
N ASN A 15 -9.51 -1.67 -5.74
CA ASN A 15 -10.81 -2.27 -5.48
C ASN A 15 -10.77 -3.78 -5.75
N ASN A 16 -10.33 -4.52 -4.75
CA ASN A 16 -10.42 -5.99 -4.71
C ASN A 16 -11.85 -6.52 -4.38
N LEU A 17 -12.87 -5.64 -4.38
CA LEU A 17 -14.26 -5.82 -3.93
C LEU A 17 -14.50 -6.31 -2.48
N TRP A 18 -13.49 -6.44 -1.62
CA TRP A 18 -13.68 -6.99 -0.26
C TRP A 18 -12.96 -6.20 0.83
N ALA A 19 -13.73 -5.66 1.76
CA ALA A 19 -13.23 -5.13 3.02
C ALA A 19 -13.30 -6.23 4.10
N ILE A 20 -12.26 -7.06 4.16
CA ILE A 20 -12.15 -8.25 5.02
C ILE A 20 -13.27 -9.27 4.72
N GLY A 21 -14.42 -9.15 5.39
CA GLY A 21 -15.61 -9.99 5.17
C GLY A 21 -16.79 -9.26 4.53
N MET A 22 -16.68 -7.95 4.28
CA MET A 22 -17.73 -7.14 3.69
C MET A 22 -17.52 -6.99 2.18
N SER A 23 -18.50 -7.47 1.39
CA SER A 23 -18.53 -7.24 -0.05
C SER A 23 -18.81 -5.77 -0.36
N HIS A 24 -18.03 -5.20 -1.28
CA HIS A 24 -18.13 -3.84 -1.76
C HIS A 24 -19.52 -3.48 -2.31
N LEU A 25 -20.18 -4.41 -3.02
CA LEU A 25 -21.55 -4.21 -3.53
C LEU A 25 -22.59 -3.99 -2.43
N ARG A 26 -22.25 -4.35 -1.18
CA ARG A 26 -23.07 -4.13 0.03
C ARG A 26 -22.55 -2.98 0.90
N ALA A 27 -21.36 -2.45 0.62
CA ALA A 27 -20.68 -1.43 1.42
C ALA A 27 -20.99 0.02 0.97
N THR A 28 -21.59 0.21 -0.20
CA THR A 28 -21.89 1.55 -0.74
C THR A 28 -23.15 1.54 -1.62
N SER A 29 -23.91 2.63 -1.59
CA SER A 29 -25.11 2.83 -2.42
C SER A 29 -24.81 3.06 -3.90
N ASP A 30 -23.61 3.55 -4.23
CA ASP A 30 -23.07 3.56 -5.59
C ASP A 30 -21.72 2.81 -5.60
N PRO A 31 -21.69 1.58 -6.15
CA PRO A 31 -20.46 0.79 -6.30
C PRO A 31 -19.38 1.42 -7.18
N GLN A 32 -19.72 2.39 -8.03
CA GLN A 32 -18.78 3.01 -8.97
C GLN A 32 -17.99 4.14 -8.29
N ILE A 33 -17.04 3.77 -7.41
CA ILE A 33 -16.28 4.73 -6.56
C ILE A 33 -15.65 5.88 -7.36
N TRP A 34 -15.21 5.66 -8.61
CA TRP A 34 -14.64 6.71 -9.46
C TRP A 34 -15.62 7.86 -9.75
N LYS A 35 -16.94 7.65 -9.61
CA LYS A 35 -17.96 8.71 -9.68
C LYS A 35 -18.03 9.60 -8.44
N LYS A 36 -17.35 9.24 -7.34
CA LYS A 36 -17.31 10.06 -6.12
C LYS A 36 -16.37 11.26 -6.27
N GLY A 37 -15.27 11.13 -7.02
CA GLY A 37 -14.35 12.24 -7.33
C GLY A 37 -15.03 13.49 -7.90
N PRO A 38 -15.90 13.38 -8.93
CA PRO A 38 -16.64 14.51 -9.50
C PRO A 38 -17.46 15.32 -8.49
N ALA A 39 -17.97 14.71 -7.41
CA ALA A 39 -18.68 15.44 -6.35
C ALA A 39 -17.78 16.42 -5.56
N PHE A 40 -16.46 16.23 -5.63
CA PHE A 40 -15.43 17.11 -5.07
C PHE A 40 -14.73 17.98 -6.14
N GLY A 41 -15.23 17.98 -7.38
CA GLY A 41 -14.58 18.64 -8.51
C GLY A 41 -13.31 17.94 -9.00
N MET A 42 -13.08 16.68 -8.62
CA MET A 42 -11.91 15.90 -9.01
C MET A 42 -12.28 14.94 -10.15
N PRO A 43 -11.49 14.84 -11.23
CA PRO A 43 -11.72 13.83 -12.25
C PRO A 43 -11.43 12.43 -11.67
N GLY A 44 -12.33 11.48 -11.90
CA GLY A 44 -12.15 10.08 -11.53
C GLY A 44 -12.10 9.18 -12.76
N VAL A 45 -11.13 8.26 -12.80
CA VAL A 45 -10.91 7.34 -13.92
C VAL A 45 -11.00 5.89 -13.46
N HIS A 46 -11.65 5.08 -14.29
CA HIS A 46 -11.81 3.64 -14.09
C HIS A 46 -10.93 2.87 -15.08
N ILE A 47 -10.14 1.93 -14.58
CA ILE A 47 -9.28 1.05 -15.37
C ILE A 47 -9.34 -0.39 -14.86
N ASP A 48 -8.83 -1.29 -15.70
CA ASP A 48 -8.51 -2.66 -15.32
C ASP A 48 -7.10 -2.63 -14.72
N GLY A 49 -6.96 -2.97 -13.43
CA GLY A 49 -5.68 -3.01 -12.72
C GLY A 49 -4.87 -4.28 -12.97
N MET A 50 -5.49 -5.31 -13.54
CA MET A 50 -4.76 -6.50 -14.03
C MET A 50 -4.00 -6.18 -15.34
N ASP A 51 -4.27 -5.03 -15.98
CA ASP A 51 -3.46 -4.49 -17.08
C ASP A 51 -2.44 -3.46 -16.55
N VAL A 52 -1.23 -3.96 -16.24
CA VAL A 52 -0.10 -3.17 -15.73
C VAL A 52 0.28 -2.00 -16.65
N LEU A 53 0.11 -2.16 -17.98
CA LEU A 53 0.45 -1.12 -18.95
C LEU A 53 -0.59 0.01 -18.96
N LYS A 54 -1.87 -0.33 -18.82
CA LYS A 54 -2.98 0.62 -18.66
C LYS A 54 -2.88 1.35 -17.32
N VAL A 55 -2.60 0.65 -16.22
CA VAL A 55 -2.28 1.26 -14.92
C VAL A 55 -1.14 2.27 -15.07
N ARG A 56 0.00 1.85 -15.63
CA ARG A 56 1.16 2.73 -15.85
C ARG A 56 0.83 3.93 -16.73
N LYS A 57 0.03 3.76 -17.78
CA LYS A 57 -0.38 4.85 -18.69
C LYS A 57 -1.19 5.91 -17.94
N VAL A 58 -2.26 5.50 -17.25
CA VAL A 58 -3.15 6.45 -16.57
C VAL A 58 -2.50 7.03 -15.31
N ALA A 59 -1.66 6.26 -14.60
CA ALA A 59 -0.82 6.77 -13.51
C ALA A 59 0.13 7.89 -13.97
N LYS A 60 0.77 7.74 -15.14
CA LYS A 60 1.61 8.81 -15.71
C LYS A 60 0.81 10.08 -16.02
N GLU A 61 -0.41 9.94 -16.55
CA GLU A 61 -1.30 11.10 -16.76
C GLU A 61 -1.70 11.75 -15.43
N ALA A 62 -2.09 10.94 -14.43
CA ALA A 62 -2.46 11.39 -13.09
C ALA A 62 -1.36 12.21 -12.43
N ILE A 63 -0.15 11.67 -12.40
CA ILE A 63 1.04 12.33 -11.82
C ILE A 63 1.37 13.60 -12.59
N GLY A 64 1.21 13.59 -13.93
CA GLY A 64 1.37 14.77 -14.77
C GLY A 64 0.36 15.88 -14.43
N ARG A 65 -0.93 15.55 -14.26
CA ARG A 65 -2.00 16.48 -13.85
C ARG A 65 -1.78 17.00 -12.43
N ALA A 66 -1.51 16.11 -11.47
CA ALA A 66 -1.24 16.47 -10.08
C ALA A 66 -0.05 17.45 -9.96
N ARG A 67 1.05 17.21 -10.70
CA ARG A 67 2.21 18.13 -10.76
C ARG A 67 1.90 19.50 -11.36
N ARG A 68 0.83 19.64 -12.16
CA ARG A 68 0.32 20.92 -12.67
C ARG A 68 -0.76 21.55 -11.78
N GLY A 69 -1.13 20.91 -10.66
CA GLY A 69 -2.21 21.36 -9.78
C GLY A 69 -3.63 21.06 -10.30
N GLU A 70 -3.76 20.15 -11.26
CA GLU A 70 -5.04 19.80 -11.92
C GLU A 70 -5.76 18.60 -11.28
N GLY A 71 -5.06 17.77 -10.49
CA GLY A 71 -5.60 16.59 -9.79
C GLY A 71 -6.02 15.41 -10.69
N LEU A 72 -6.04 14.19 -10.14
CA LEU A 72 -6.69 13.01 -10.73
C LEU A 72 -6.92 11.91 -9.68
N GLU A 73 -8.02 11.18 -9.78
CA GLU A 73 -8.28 9.93 -9.05
C GLU A 73 -8.27 8.71 -9.99
N LEU A 74 -7.74 7.57 -9.52
CA LEU A 74 -7.57 6.33 -10.26
C LEU A 74 -8.21 5.14 -9.53
N ARG A 75 -8.77 4.17 -10.27
CA ARG A 75 -9.37 2.97 -9.68
C ARG A 75 -9.33 1.71 -10.55
N ASP A 76 -9.26 0.57 -9.86
CA ASP A 76 -9.27 -0.84 -10.32
C ASP A 76 -10.67 -1.54 -10.29
N GLU A 77 -10.78 -2.77 -10.85
CA GLU A 77 -11.96 -3.59 -11.19
C GLU A 77 -11.58 -5.10 -11.25
N LEU A 78 -12.22 -6.11 -10.61
CA LEU A 78 -13.39 -6.29 -9.72
C LEU A 78 -13.22 -7.62 -8.92
N ARG A 79 -14.10 -8.03 -7.96
CA ARG A 79 -14.27 -9.45 -7.49
C ARG A 79 -15.59 -9.95 -6.79
N ASP A 80 -16.32 -10.89 -7.41
CA ASP A 80 -17.33 -11.83 -6.85
C ASP A 80 -16.74 -13.16 -6.26
N LEU A 81 -17.57 -14.12 -5.82
CA LEU A 81 -17.17 -15.35 -5.10
C LEU A 81 -16.84 -16.58 -5.96
N ALA A 82 -17.33 -16.68 -7.21
CA ALA A 82 -17.03 -17.80 -8.12
C ALA A 82 -15.62 -17.71 -8.76
N GLU A 83 -14.78 -16.80 -8.29
CA GLU A 83 -13.83 -16.11 -9.15
C GLU A 83 -12.35 -16.38 -8.91
N LYS A 84 -11.94 -16.99 -7.80
CA LYS A 84 -10.49 -17.17 -7.53
C LYS A 84 -9.78 -17.85 -8.71
N ALA A 85 -10.46 -18.78 -9.37
CA ALA A 85 -10.03 -19.37 -10.64
C ALA A 85 -10.06 -18.38 -11.81
N HIS A 86 -11.13 -17.60 -11.99
CA HIS A 86 -11.23 -16.59 -13.06
C HIS A 86 -10.12 -15.54 -13.00
N TYR A 87 -9.77 -15.03 -11.81
CA TYR A 87 -8.70 -14.04 -11.66
C TYR A 87 -7.30 -14.65 -11.64
N ALA A 88 -7.15 -15.94 -11.28
CA ALA A 88 -5.90 -16.65 -11.53
C ALA A 88 -5.58 -16.74 -13.04
N MET A 89 -6.59 -16.89 -13.91
CA MET A 89 -6.41 -16.81 -15.37
C MET A 89 -6.10 -15.39 -15.88
N ARG A 90 -6.32 -14.35 -15.07
CA ARG A 90 -6.08 -12.93 -15.41
C ARG A 90 -4.85 -12.36 -14.71
N ASP A 91 -3.98 -13.21 -14.16
CA ASP A 91 -2.79 -12.79 -13.42
C ASP A 91 -1.97 -11.73 -14.22
N PRO A 92 -1.76 -10.51 -13.66
CA PRO A 92 -1.03 -9.44 -14.32
C PRO A 92 0.42 -9.82 -14.62
N ILE A 93 1.03 -10.70 -13.82
CA ILE A 93 2.42 -11.16 -14.02
C ILE A 93 2.47 -12.02 -15.28
N THR A 94 1.64 -13.06 -15.36
CA THR A 94 1.52 -13.93 -16.53
C THR A 94 1.14 -13.14 -17.80
N ALA A 95 0.19 -12.20 -17.69
CA ALA A 95 -0.21 -11.33 -18.81
C ALA A 95 0.95 -10.44 -19.29
N LEU A 96 1.73 -9.85 -18.37
CA LEU A 96 2.88 -9.02 -18.71
C LEU A 96 4.04 -9.84 -19.28
N LYS A 97 4.36 -11.02 -18.72
CA LYS A 97 5.35 -11.96 -19.27
C LYS A 97 5.04 -12.29 -20.73
N LYS A 98 3.78 -12.66 -21.02
CA LYS A 98 3.31 -12.92 -22.39
C LYS A 98 3.50 -11.71 -23.30
N TYR A 99 3.09 -10.52 -22.86
CA TYR A 99 3.29 -9.29 -23.63
C TYR A 99 4.78 -9.01 -23.91
N MET A 100 5.66 -9.23 -22.93
CA MET A 100 7.11 -9.03 -23.09
C MET A 100 7.72 -10.02 -24.08
N ALA A 101 7.31 -11.29 -24.07
CA ALA A 101 7.73 -12.29 -25.04
C ALA A 101 7.24 -11.96 -26.47
N GLU A 102 5.95 -11.64 -26.63
CA GLU A 102 5.34 -11.28 -27.92
C GLU A 102 6.00 -10.06 -28.56
N ASN A 103 6.38 -9.06 -27.75
CA ASN A 103 7.03 -7.82 -28.21
C ASN A 103 8.56 -7.88 -28.21
N LYS A 104 9.17 -9.05 -27.91
CA LYS A 104 10.63 -9.26 -27.84
C LYS A 104 11.34 -8.28 -26.89
N LEU A 105 10.70 -7.97 -25.76
CA LEU A 105 11.21 -7.04 -24.74
C LEU A 105 12.07 -7.73 -23.67
N ALA A 106 11.93 -9.06 -23.53
CA ALA A 106 12.79 -9.92 -22.74
C ALA A 106 12.75 -11.35 -23.29
N SER A 107 13.78 -12.13 -23.00
CA SER A 107 13.85 -13.57 -23.20
C SER A 107 13.46 -14.35 -21.94
N GLU A 108 13.08 -15.62 -22.10
CA GLU A 108 12.71 -16.47 -20.95
C GLU A 108 13.86 -16.57 -19.93
N ALA A 109 15.10 -16.72 -20.40
CA ALA A 109 16.29 -16.77 -19.55
C ALA A 109 16.54 -15.48 -18.76
N GLU A 110 16.15 -14.30 -19.28
CA GLU A 110 16.19 -13.04 -18.52
C GLU A 110 15.09 -12.98 -17.45
N LEU A 111 13.91 -13.55 -17.73
CA LEU A 111 12.82 -13.64 -16.76
C LEU A 111 13.16 -14.62 -15.62
N GLU A 112 13.67 -15.81 -15.94
CA GLU A 112 14.16 -16.80 -14.96
C GLU A 112 15.31 -16.23 -14.11
N ALA A 113 16.24 -15.47 -14.72
CA ALA A 113 17.33 -14.81 -13.99
C ALA A 113 16.82 -13.69 -13.05
N ILE A 114 15.73 -13.01 -13.40
CA ILE A 114 15.07 -12.05 -12.51
C ILE A 114 14.41 -12.78 -11.34
N GLU A 115 13.66 -13.86 -11.60
CA GLU A 115 13.00 -14.64 -10.54
C GLU A 115 14.01 -15.18 -9.52
N LYS A 116 15.04 -15.87 -9.99
CA LYS A 116 16.12 -16.37 -9.10
C LYS A 116 16.76 -15.26 -8.27
N LYS A 117 17.00 -14.08 -8.86
CA LYS A 117 17.55 -12.93 -8.14
C LYS A 117 16.59 -12.38 -7.08
N ILE A 118 15.28 -12.41 -7.33
CA ILE A 118 14.28 -12.01 -6.33
C ILE A 118 14.21 -13.03 -5.20
N ASP A 119 14.28 -14.33 -5.49
CA ASP A 119 14.32 -15.38 -4.47
C ASP A 119 15.54 -15.23 -3.55
N GLU A 120 16.74 -15.03 -4.11
CA GLU A 120 17.97 -14.74 -3.36
C GLU A 120 17.83 -13.48 -2.47
N LEU A 121 17.25 -12.40 -2.99
CA LEU A 121 17.00 -11.17 -2.22
C LEU A 121 15.95 -11.32 -1.11
N VAL A 122 14.97 -12.20 -1.28
CA VAL A 122 13.95 -12.49 -0.26
C VAL A 122 14.54 -13.35 0.85
N GLU A 123 15.34 -14.37 0.52
CA GLU A 123 16.02 -15.20 1.51
C GLU A 123 17.00 -14.36 2.35
N ASP A 124 17.83 -13.52 1.72
CA ASP A 124 18.73 -12.58 2.40
C ASP A 124 17.96 -11.65 3.37
N ALA A 125 16.77 -11.18 2.97
CA ALA A 125 15.95 -10.29 3.79
C ALA A 125 15.29 -11.02 4.98
N VAL A 126 14.89 -12.28 4.81
CA VAL A 126 14.37 -13.14 5.89
C VAL A 126 15.49 -13.48 6.87
N GLU A 127 16.66 -13.90 6.38
CA GLU A 127 17.80 -14.24 7.23
C GLU A 127 18.30 -13.02 8.03
N LEU A 128 18.29 -11.83 7.43
CA LEU A 128 18.56 -10.57 8.12
C LEU A 128 17.52 -10.27 9.20
N ALA A 129 16.24 -10.51 8.94
CA ALA A 129 15.16 -10.28 9.91
C ALA A 129 15.27 -11.23 11.11
N ASP A 130 15.53 -12.53 10.87
CA ASP A 130 15.67 -13.54 11.94
C ASP A 130 16.96 -13.36 12.76
N LYS A 131 18.04 -12.89 12.15
CA LYS A 131 19.29 -12.54 12.85
C LYS A 131 19.25 -11.18 13.55
N SER A 132 18.26 -10.34 13.27
CA SER A 132 18.17 -9.01 13.87
C SER A 132 17.87 -9.11 15.36
N PRO A 133 18.57 -8.36 16.23
CA PRO A 133 18.30 -8.37 17.65
C PRO A 133 16.90 -7.82 17.94
N VAL A 134 16.21 -8.43 18.91
CA VAL A 134 14.93 -7.90 19.39
C VAL A 134 15.13 -6.49 19.97
N PRO A 135 14.20 -5.53 19.70
CA PRO A 135 14.26 -4.19 20.27
C PRO A 135 14.41 -4.19 21.79
N ALA A 136 15.27 -3.30 22.30
CA ALA A 136 15.43 -3.10 23.74
C ALA A 136 14.16 -2.47 24.34
N ARG A 137 13.87 -2.75 25.62
CA ARG A 137 12.67 -2.21 26.30
C ARG A 137 12.61 -0.67 26.30
N SER A 138 13.75 0.02 26.28
CA SER A 138 13.85 1.48 26.17
C SER A 138 13.22 2.02 24.88
N GLN A 139 13.28 1.26 23.78
CA GLN A 139 12.75 1.68 22.48
C GLN A 139 11.22 1.78 22.45
N LEU A 140 10.52 1.18 23.43
CA LEU A 140 9.07 1.36 23.63
C LEU A 140 8.68 2.84 23.82
N LEU A 141 9.61 3.64 24.35
CA LEU A 141 9.40 5.05 24.70
C LEU A 141 10.05 6.02 23.70
N GLU A 142 10.78 5.49 22.71
CA GLU A 142 11.34 6.26 21.59
C GLU A 142 10.23 6.64 20.60
N ASN A 143 10.39 7.78 19.90
CA ASN A 143 9.47 8.29 18.87
C ASN A 143 8.02 8.60 19.32
N VAL A 144 7.65 8.43 20.59
CA VAL A 144 6.36 8.86 21.14
C VAL A 144 6.24 10.39 21.16
N PHE A 145 7.34 11.06 21.52
CA PHE A 145 7.50 12.52 21.48
C PHE A 145 8.87 12.87 20.90
N ALA A 146 8.99 14.06 20.30
CA ALA A 146 10.26 14.57 19.76
C ALA A 146 11.33 14.82 20.84
N ASP A 147 10.89 15.09 22.08
CA ASP A 147 11.76 15.08 23.26
C ASP A 147 11.36 13.92 24.17
N PRO A 148 12.19 12.88 24.34
CA PRO A 148 11.86 11.73 25.18
C PRO A 148 11.82 12.08 26.68
N ARG A 149 12.37 13.23 27.11
CA ARG A 149 12.43 13.66 28.53
C ARG A 149 11.09 14.09 29.12
N SER A 150 10.06 14.28 28.29
CA SER A 150 8.71 14.61 28.77
C SER A 150 7.87 13.40 29.15
N PHE A 151 8.24 12.20 28.68
CA PHE A 151 7.40 11.00 28.80
C PHE A 151 8.19 9.70 29.03
N GLY A 152 9.31 9.52 28.33
CA GLY A 152 10.09 8.29 28.32
C GLY A 152 11.21 8.23 29.36
N ILE A 153 11.74 9.39 29.76
CA ILE A 153 12.86 9.52 30.69
C ILE A 153 12.41 10.32 31.92
N GLU A 154 12.78 9.86 33.12
CA GLU A 154 12.48 10.54 34.39
C GLU A 154 13.43 11.72 34.64
N PRO A 155 13.12 12.63 35.60
CA PRO A 155 14.01 13.74 35.95
C PRO A 155 15.41 13.32 36.44
N ASP A 156 15.61 12.06 36.83
CA ASP A 156 16.91 11.49 37.21
C ASP A 156 17.74 10.96 36.03
N GLY A 157 17.18 10.98 34.81
CA GLY A 157 17.82 10.53 33.58
C GLY A 157 17.60 9.05 33.22
N LYS A 158 16.84 8.27 34.01
CA LYS A 158 16.52 6.86 33.68
C LYS A 158 15.28 6.72 32.80
N TYR A 159 15.21 5.64 32.04
CA TYR A 159 14.00 5.33 31.27
C TYR A 159 12.88 4.81 32.19
N ARG A 160 11.66 5.30 31.98
CA ARG A 160 10.49 4.85 32.76
C ARG A 160 10.18 3.37 32.63
N CYS A 161 10.57 2.73 31.52
CA CYS A 161 10.45 1.28 31.36
C CYS A 161 11.38 0.46 32.27
N GLU A 162 12.29 1.11 33.01
CA GLU A 162 13.15 0.50 34.03
C GLU A 162 12.48 0.48 35.42
N ASP A 163 11.41 1.27 35.65
CA ASP A 163 10.61 1.17 36.87
C ASP A 163 9.93 -0.21 36.93
N PRO A 164 10.15 -1.03 37.98
CA PRO A 164 9.45 -2.30 38.16
C PRO A 164 7.91 -2.19 38.09
N LYS A 165 7.36 -1.02 38.42
CA LYS A 165 5.91 -0.74 38.40
C LYS A 165 5.38 -0.28 37.05
N PHE A 166 6.24 -0.05 36.06
CA PHE A 166 5.85 0.49 34.74
C PHE A 166 4.74 -0.32 34.06
N THR A 167 4.73 -1.65 34.26
CA THR A 167 3.70 -2.55 33.70
C THR A 167 2.49 -2.78 34.61
N GLU A 168 2.45 -2.24 35.83
CA GLU A 168 1.33 -2.45 36.77
C GLU A 168 0.06 -1.69 36.36
N GLY A 169 0.20 -0.69 35.48
CA GLY A 169 -0.91 0.10 34.95
C GLY A 169 -1.41 1.18 35.92
N THR A 170 -1.87 2.31 35.38
CA THR A 170 -2.40 3.43 36.18
C THR A 170 -3.91 3.33 36.45
N ALA A 171 -4.54 2.20 36.10
CA ALA A 171 -5.96 1.98 36.27
C ALA A 171 -6.25 1.38 37.65
N HIS A 172 -6.63 2.23 38.61
CA HIS A 172 -7.32 1.77 39.81
C HIS A 172 -8.74 1.33 39.41
N VAL A 173 -9.02 0.04 39.56
CA VAL A 173 -10.36 -0.57 39.43
C VAL A 173 -11.07 -0.51 40.77
#